data_AF-A2DZL1-F1
#
_entry.id   AF-A2DZL1-F1
#
_cell.length_a   1.000
_cell.length_b   1.000
_cell.length_c   1.000
_cell.angle_alpha   90.00
_cell.angle_beta   90.00
_cell.angle_gamma   90.00
#
_symmetry.space_group_name_H-M   'P 1'
#
loop_
_entity.id
_entity.type
_entity.pdbx_description
1 polymer ?
#
loop_
_entity_poly.entity_id
_entity_poly.type
_entity_poly.pdbx_seq_one_letter_code
_entity_poly.pdbx_strand_id
1 'polypeptide(L)'
;MPEKKRNIIIICLESMDSTYISVKNGGCIGGSLIPYMEELALDENNAHFSHLKFPKLGGMRTIPRTGFTLGATFGALCGIPYLGSNKFGGQTQGYLNDLSCLSELLNDHEYITSATFGCPSRDWGYGHIFEYHHYQKINPLKVILKQYSKRFWYDDYITYDFFKGEVTSLSNQKRPFFAFMSTLDTHEPGFTCKLCPEGDNDLFRAVKCADNQLKNFVEWSKNQPWYNDTVILVFGDHFSRDNQVYTLALSKNYERTTYNIFINPSVKPEKTFERVFTPYDLMPSVLAAAGIKIKGDKLGIGVNLFSNISTHFEAYQEEYLKSMGDTNYWYDTVILHKPAICDGYIPCINIDRSELYTNYTEFNNTKMDRD
;
A
#
# COMPACT_ATOMS: atom_id res chain seq x y z
N MET A 1 8.64 -6.64 -21.16
CA MET A 1 8.49 -5.17 -21.23
C MET A 1 7.92 -4.76 -22.58
N PRO A 2 7.13 -3.67 -22.68
CA PRO A 2 6.73 -3.09 -23.96
C PRO A 2 7.93 -2.45 -24.67
N GLU A 3 7.83 -2.26 -25.99
CA GLU A 3 8.86 -1.60 -26.81
C GLU A 3 9.09 -0.15 -26.35
N LYS A 4 8.00 0.60 -26.13
CA LYS A 4 8.02 1.92 -25.49
C LYS A 4 7.66 1.78 -24.01
N LYS A 5 8.68 1.88 -23.14
CA LYS A 5 8.52 1.91 -21.67
C LYS A 5 7.89 3.25 -21.25
N ARG A 6 6.81 3.21 -20.47
CA ARG A 6 6.16 4.40 -19.88
C ARG A 6 6.71 4.69 -18.49
N ASN A 7 6.74 5.96 -18.08
CA ASN A 7 7.06 6.31 -16.71
C ASN A 7 5.92 5.92 -15.77
N ILE A 8 6.26 5.69 -14.51
CA ILE A 8 5.31 5.32 -13.46
C ILE A 8 5.45 6.33 -12.32
N ILE A 9 4.34 6.92 -11.90
CA ILE A 9 4.26 7.72 -10.68
C ILE A 9 3.25 7.06 -9.75
N ILE A 10 3.60 6.92 -8.48
CA ILE A 10 2.69 6.45 -7.43
C ILE A 10 2.61 7.52 -6.34
N ILE A 11 1.38 7.93 -5.99
CA ILE A 11 1.10 8.84 -4.88
C ILE A 11 0.23 8.10 -3.86
N CYS A 12 0.81 7.85 -2.69
CA CYS A 12 0.15 7.27 -1.54
C CYS A 12 -0.41 8.39 -0.66
N LEU A 13 -1.73 8.47 -0.55
CA LEU A 13 -2.44 9.48 0.24
C LEU A 13 -2.73 8.93 1.63
N GLU A 14 -2.18 9.57 2.66
CA GLU A 14 -2.43 9.24 4.06
C GLU A 14 -3.92 9.27 4.40
N SER A 15 -4.42 8.20 5.02
CA SER A 15 -5.78 8.08 5.55
C SER A 15 -6.90 8.51 4.60
N MET A 16 -6.70 8.39 3.27
CA MET A 16 -7.64 8.88 2.26
C MET A 16 -8.84 7.93 2.09
N ASP A 17 -9.79 8.12 2.99
CA ASP A 17 -10.96 7.29 3.22
C ASP A 17 -12.14 7.64 2.30
N SER A 18 -12.89 6.62 1.86
CA SER A 18 -14.07 6.82 1.01
C SER A 18 -15.22 7.56 1.71
N THR A 19 -15.21 7.64 3.03
CA THR A 19 -16.12 8.51 3.81
C THR A 19 -16.08 9.98 3.37
N TYR A 20 -14.92 10.46 2.89
CA TYR A 20 -14.72 11.83 2.43
C TYR A 20 -15.42 12.16 1.11
N ILE A 21 -15.86 11.13 0.39
CA ILE A 21 -16.64 11.26 -0.84
C ILE A 21 -18.06 11.74 -0.48
N SER A 22 -18.67 12.47 -1.41
CA SER A 22 -20.06 12.89 -1.32
C SER A 22 -21.01 11.69 -1.32
N VAL A 23 -22.11 11.78 -0.56
CA VAL A 23 -23.18 10.75 -0.57
C VAL A 23 -23.69 10.50 -2.00
N LYS A 24 -23.76 11.55 -2.83
CA LYS A 24 -24.17 11.45 -4.24
C LYS A 24 -23.31 10.45 -5.02
N ASN A 25 -22.01 10.43 -4.74
CA ASN A 25 -21.05 9.63 -5.51
C ASN A 25 -20.63 8.33 -4.82
N GLY A 26 -21.08 8.08 -3.59
CA GLY A 26 -20.87 6.80 -2.89
C GLY A 26 -20.17 6.89 -1.54
N GLY A 27 -19.95 8.10 -1.02
CA GLY A 27 -19.35 8.32 0.30
C GLY A 27 -20.36 8.62 1.41
N CYS A 28 -19.88 9.29 2.47
CA CYS A 28 -20.66 9.53 3.69
C CYS A 28 -21.07 10.98 3.91
N ILE A 29 -20.37 11.95 3.33
CA ILE A 29 -20.55 13.36 3.67
C ILE A 29 -21.57 14.02 2.72
N GLY A 30 -22.40 14.92 3.24
CA GLY A 30 -23.47 15.56 2.47
C GLY A 30 -22.95 16.40 1.28
N GLY A 31 -21.76 16.96 1.42
CA GLY A 31 -20.92 17.49 0.33
C GLY A 31 -19.65 16.67 0.17
N SER A 32 -18.86 16.98 -0.85
CA SER A 32 -17.54 16.36 -1.02
C SER A 32 -16.47 17.11 -0.22
N LEU A 33 -15.60 16.38 0.48
CA LEU A 33 -14.33 16.94 0.97
C LEU A 33 -13.20 16.85 -0.06
N ILE A 34 -13.39 16.02 -1.10
CA ILE A 34 -12.40 15.72 -2.14
C ILE A 34 -12.98 15.86 -3.56
N PRO A 35 -13.59 17.02 -3.90
CA PRO A 35 -14.34 17.17 -5.14
C PRO A 35 -13.49 16.95 -6.41
N TYR A 36 -12.21 17.30 -6.39
CA TYR A 36 -11.33 17.05 -7.55
C TYR A 36 -11.00 15.56 -7.71
N MET A 37 -10.76 14.85 -6.61
CA MET A 37 -10.61 13.38 -6.66
C MET A 37 -11.88 12.70 -7.17
N GLU A 38 -13.07 13.16 -6.79
CA GLU A 38 -14.32 12.65 -7.36
C GLU A 38 -14.42 12.89 -8.87
N GLU A 39 -14.04 14.08 -9.34
CA GLU A 39 -13.98 14.41 -10.77
C GLU A 39 -13.00 13.49 -11.52
N LEU A 40 -11.78 13.32 -11.00
CA LEU A 40 -10.76 12.44 -11.58
C LEU A 40 -11.24 10.98 -11.67
N ALA A 41 -11.89 10.47 -10.62
CA ALA A 41 -12.37 9.09 -10.57
C ALA A 41 -13.57 8.83 -11.49
N LEU A 42 -14.33 9.88 -11.83
CA LEU A 42 -15.48 9.81 -12.74
C LEU A 42 -15.13 10.10 -14.21
N ASP A 43 -13.92 10.61 -14.49
CA ASP A 43 -13.41 10.80 -15.85
C ASP A 43 -13.15 9.45 -16.53
N GLU A 44 -13.76 9.25 -17.71
CA GLU A 44 -13.67 8.02 -18.50
C GLU A 44 -12.28 7.75 -19.11
N ASN A 45 -11.39 8.75 -19.11
CA ASN A 45 -10.00 8.59 -19.51
C ASN A 45 -9.13 7.97 -18.41
N ASN A 46 -9.63 7.94 -17.17
CA ASN A 46 -8.98 7.34 -16.03
C ASN A 46 -9.65 6.00 -15.66
N ALA A 47 -9.00 5.22 -14.80
CA ALA A 47 -9.52 3.96 -14.29
C ALA A 47 -9.66 4.02 -12.76
N HIS A 48 -10.90 4.16 -12.27
CA HIS A 48 -11.26 3.96 -10.86
C HIS A 48 -11.83 2.56 -10.68
N PHE A 49 -11.38 1.82 -9.67
CA PHE A 49 -11.97 0.52 -9.31
C PHE A 49 -12.85 0.67 -8.07
N SER A 50 -14.08 0.14 -8.15
CA SER A 50 -15.09 0.24 -7.11
C SER A 50 -15.66 -1.14 -6.79
N HIS A 51 -15.86 -1.41 -5.50
CA HIS A 51 -16.62 -2.58 -5.03
C HIS A 51 -18.13 -2.44 -5.25
N LEU A 52 -18.60 -1.25 -5.66
CA LEU A 52 -19.99 -0.95 -5.93
C LEU A 52 -20.27 -0.93 -7.43
N LYS A 53 -21.54 -1.16 -7.79
CA LYS A 53 -22.08 -0.85 -9.13
C LYS A 53 -22.72 0.55 -9.17
N PHE A 54 -23.40 0.93 -8.09
CA PHE A 54 -24.01 2.23 -7.90
C PHE A 54 -24.11 2.57 -6.40
N PRO A 55 -23.80 3.80 -5.97
CA PRO A 55 -23.10 4.87 -6.71
C PRO A 55 -21.73 4.43 -7.24
N LYS A 56 -21.16 5.19 -8.18
CA LYS A 56 -20.00 4.73 -8.96
C LYS A 56 -18.68 4.72 -8.18
N LEU A 57 -18.53 5.57 -7.15
CA LEU A 57 -17.29 5.65 -6.39
C LEU A 57 -17.35 4.77 -5.15
N GLY A 58 -16.32 3.94 -5.02
CA GLY A 58 -16.04 3.10 -3.86
C GLY A 58 -14.53 3.05 -3.69
N GLY A 59 -13.99 1.85 -3.45
CA GLY A 59 -12.55 1.70 -3.45
C GLY A 59 -12.02 0.41 -2.88
N MET A 60 -10.77 0.50 -2.46
CA MET A 60 -9.92 -0.59 -2.00
C MET A 60 -10.24 -1.00 -0.56
N ARG A 61 -10.13 -2.29 -0.26
CA ARG A 61 -10.30 -2.83 1.09
C ARG A 61 -9.02 -2.65 1.90
N THR A 62 -9.18 -2.18 3.13
CA THR A 62 -8.15 -2.31 4.17
C THR A 62 -8.36 -3.66 4.87
N ILE A 63 -7.33 -4.51 4.87
CA ILE A 63 -7.37 -5.85 5.44
C ILE A 63 -6.31 -5.98 6.55
N PRO A 64 -6.30 -7.08 7.34
CA PRO A 64 -5.21 -7.32 8.28
C PRO A 64 -3.85 -7.16 7.58
N ARG A 65 -2.88 -6.58 8.29
CA ARG A 65 -1.53 -6.20 7.79
C ARG A 65 -1.47 -5.00 6.83
N THR A 66 -2.60 -4.43 6.40
CA THR A 66 -2.63 -3.19 5.59
C THR A 66 -3.29 -2.00 6.28
N GLY A 67 -3.66 -2.13 7.56
CA GLY A 67 -4.34 -1.07 8.34
C GLY A 67 -3.46 0.10 8.81
N PHE A 68 -2.24 0.21 8.28
CA PHE A 68 -1.27 1.25 8.61
C PHE A 68 -0.34 1.52 7.43
N THR A 69 0.16 2.75 7.33
CA THR A 69 0.86 3.30 6.16
C THR A 69 1.93 2.37 5.63
N LEU A 70 2.85 1.89 6.50
CA LEU A 70 3.90 0.96 6.11
C LEU A 70 3.35 -0.32 5.48
N GLY A 71 2.36 -0.96 6.11
CA GLY A 71 1.79 -2.21 5.63
C GLY A 71 1.03 -2.06 4.31
N ALA A 72 0.27 -0.97 4.17
CA ALA A 72 -0.44 -0.66 2.93
C ALA A 72 0.52 -0.31 1.79
N THR A 73 1.51 0.56 2.03
CA THR A 73 2.52 0.93 1.03
C THR A 73 3.36 -0.27 0.62
N PHE A 74 3.84 -1.08 1.57
CA PHE A 74 4.58 -2.30 1.26
C PHE A 74 3.71 -3.25 0.43
N GLY A 75 2.45 -3.46 0.82
CA GLY A 75 1.51 -4.26 0.04
C GLY A 75 1.32 -3.74 -1.39
N ALA A 76 1.18 -2.43 -1.57
CA ALA A 76 1.03 -1.79 -2.87
C ALA A 76 2.28 -1.89 -3.77
N LEU A 77 3.47 -1.90 -3.17
CA LEU A 77 4.75 -1.92 -3.88
C LEU A 77 5.32 -3.32 -4.07
N CYS A 78 4.91 -4.31 -3.27
CA CYS A 78 5.46 -5.66 -3.28
C CYS A 78 4.42 -6.74 -3.58
N GLY A 79 3.13 -6.41 -3.56
CA GLY A 79 2.03 -7.36 -3.80
C GLY A 79 1.91 -8.46 -2.75
N ILE A 80 2.46 -8.27 -1.55
CA ILE A 80 2.51 -9.22 -0.44
C ILE A 80 2.46 -8.47 0.90
N PRO A 81 2.03 -9.10 2.01
CA PRO A 81 2.00 -8.46 3.31
C PRO A 81 3.41 -8.15 3.83
N TYR A 82 3.56 -6.97 4.45
CA TYR A 82 4.67 -6.75 5.39
C TYR A 82 4.45 -7.70 6.57
N LEU A 83 5.48 -8.43 7.00
CA LEU A 83 5.39 -9.46 8.05
C LEU A 83 6.09 -9.07 9.36
N GLY A 84 6.55 -7.83 9.47
CA GLY A 84 7.22 -7.36 10.68
C GLY A 84 6.25 -6.88 11.76
N SER A 85 6.75 -6.46 12.92
CA SER A 85 5.93 -5.77 13.91
C SER A 85 5.77 -4.30 13.52
N ASN A 86 4.60 -3.71 13.83
CA ASN A 86 4.37 -2.29 13.70
C ASN A 86 4.84 -1.61 15.00
N LYS A 87 6.08 -1.09 15.00
CA LYS A 87 6.73 -0.58 16.22
C LYS A 87 7.38 0.80 15.99
N PHE A 88 7.19 1.71 16.95
CA PHE A 88 7.82 3.02 16.94
C PHE A 88 9.36 2.90 16.91
N GLY A 89 10.01 3.73 16.08
CA GLY A 89 11.45 3.66 15.80
C GLY A 89 11.85 2.62 14.75
N GLY A 90 10.89 1.83 14.26
CA GLY A 90 11.08 0.84 13.22
C GLY A 90 11.77 -0.44 13.70
N GLN A 91 11.75 -1.44 12.83
CA GLN A 91 12.54 -2.66 12.95
C GLN A 91 13.10 -3.03 11.58
N THR A 92 14.00 -4.01 11.53
CA THR A 92 14.66 -4.44 10.29
C THR A 92 14.10 -5.74 9.70
N GLN A 93 13.16 -6.39 10.39
CA GLN A 93 12.54 -7.65 9.96
C GLN A 93 11.19 -7.41 9.28
N GLY A 94 10.81 -8.32 8.38
CA GLY A 94 9.47 -8.37 7.80
C GLY A 94 9.31 -7.69 6.44
N TYR A 95 10.39 -7.12 5.90
CA TYR A 95 10.44 -6.51 4.56
C TYR A 95 10.74 -7.53 3.47
N LEU A 96 11.03 -8.79 3.80
CA LEU A 96 11.14 -9.89 2.83
C LEU A 96 12.15 -9.58 1.70
N ASN A 97 13.37 -9.18 2.09
CA ASN A 97 14.41 -8.68 1.19
C ASN A 97 14.83 -9.65 0.06
N ASP A 98 14.48 -10.94 0.15
CA ASP A 98 14.73 -11.94 -0.89
C ASP A 98 13.61 -11.99 -1.97
N LEU A 99 12.54 -11.21 -1.80
CA LEU A 99 11.44 -11.09 -2.76
C LEU A 99 11.56 -9.77 -3.52
N SER A 100 11.44 -9.87 -4.85
CA SER A 100 11.48 -8.69 -5.71
C SER A 100 10.19 -7.87 -5.61
N CYS A 101 10.32 -6.63 -5.17
CA CYS A 101 9.25 -5.63 -5.23
C CYS A 101 9.32 -4.81 -6.53
N LEU A 102 8.36 -3.91 -6.71
CA LEU A 102 8.18 -3.11 -7.92
C LEU A 102 9.46 -2.37 -8.35
N SER A 103 10.22 -1.79 -7.41
CA SER A 103 11.46 -1.08 -7.72
C SER A 103 12.53 -1.98 -8.31
N GLU A 104 12.74 -3.17 -7.77
CA GLU A 104 13.74 -4.12 -8.24
C GLU A 104 13.39 -4.64 -9.64
N LEU A 105 12.12 -5.01 -9.85
CA LEU A 105 11.61 -5.41 -11.17
C LEU A 105 11.81 -4.31 -12.22
N LEU A 106 11.64 -3.05 -11.85
CA LEU A 106 11.82 -1.91 -12.75
C LEU A 106 13.29 -1.54 -12.95
N ASN A 107 14.13 -1.67 -11.92
CA ASN A 107 15.58 -1.48 -12.01
C ASN A 107 16.21 -2.48 -13.01
N ASP A 108 15.80 -3.75 -12.97
CA ASP A 108 16.23 -4.80 -13.92
C ASP A 108 15.83 -4.48 -15.38
N HIS A 109 14.91 -3.54 -15.55
CA HIS A 109 14.46 -3.04 -16.84
C HIS A 109 14.82 -1.57 -17.06
N GLU A 110 15.92 -1.12 -16.46
CA GLU A 110 16.59 0.16 -16.69
C GLU A 110 15.79 1.39 -16.27
N TYR A 111 14.74 1.23 -15.48
CA TYR A 111 14.06 2.38 -14.87
C TYR A 111 14.99 3.06 -13.87
N ILE A 112 14.79 4.36 -13.69
CA ILE A 112 15.34 5.08 -12.53
C ILE A 112 14.29 5.10 -11.44
N THR A 113 14.62 4.59 -10.26
CA THR A 113 13.67 4.46 -9.13
C THR A 113 13.93 5.51 -8.06
N SER A 114 12.88 6.22 -7.64
CA SER A 114 12.96 7.31 -6.67
C SER A 114 11.78 7.28 -5.70
N ALA A 115 12.02 7.51 -4.41
CA ALA A 115 10.99 7.61 -3.39
C ALA A 115 11.15 8.92 -2.61
N THR A 116 10.06 9.65 -2.38
CA THR A 116 10.04 10.93 -1.67
C THR A 116 8.97 10.93 -0.58
N PHE A 117 9.34 11.29 0.65
CA PHE A 117 8.40 11.30 1.77
C PHE A 117 8.79 12.31 2.86
N GLY A 118 7.77 12.83 3.55
CA GLY A 118 7.88 13.93 4.51
C GLY A 118 8.31 13.53 5.93
N CYS A 119 8.60 12.25 6.20
CA CYS A 119 9.01 11.75 7.52
C CYS A 119 10.49 11.30 7.55
N PRO A 120 11.09 11.10 8.75
CA PRO A 120 12.40 10.45 8.86
C PRO A 120 12.36 9.00 8.37
N SER A 121 13.46 8.48 7.77
CA SER A 121 13.50 7.09 7.27
C SER A 121 13.13 6.03 8.33
N ARG A 122 13.49 6.27 9.60
CA ARG A 122 13.24 5.33 10.70
C ARG A 122 11.85 5.46 11.33
N ASP A 123 11.01 6.37 10.84
CA ASP A 123 9.66 6.55 11.34
C ASP A 123 8.83 5.30 11.07
N TRP A 124 8.53 4.53 12.12
CA TRP A 124 7.96 3.18 12.06
C TRP A 124 8.70 2.20 11.13
N GLY A 125 9.91 2.54 10.68
CA GLY A 125 10.65 1.79 9.66
C GLY A 125 10.13 2.01 8.23
N TYR A 126 9.37 3.06 7.97
CA TYR A 126 8.78 3.35 6.66
C TYR A 126 9.84 3.47 5.55
N GLY A 127 10.97 4.12 5.84
CA GLY A 127 12.09 4.27 4.91
C GLY A 127 12.77 2.96 4.53
N HIS A 128 12.69 1.93 5.38
CA HIS A 128 13.30 0.62 5.10
C HIS A 128 12.65 -0.09 3.90
N ILE A 129 11.38 0.24 3.54
CA ILE A 129 10.76 -0.26 2.30
C ILE A 129 11.67 0.09 1.11
N PHE A 130 12.08 1.35 1.03
CA PHE A 130 12.84 1.86 -0.10
C PHE A 130 14.32 1.44 -0.04
N GLU A 131 14.89 1.36 1.17
CA GLU A 131 16.27 0.95 1.39
C GLU A 131 16.49 -0.54 1.05
N TYR A 132 15.59 -1.42 1.50
CA TYR A 132 15.72 -2.86 1.31
C TYR A 132 15.26 -3.35 -0.07
N HIS A 133 14.38 -2.61 -0.76
CA HIS A 133 14.01 -2.90 -2.15
C HIS A 133 14.70 -1.99 -3.16
N HIS A 134 15.93 -1.58 -2.85
CA HIS A 134 16.89 -1.04 -3.82
C HIS A 134 16.39 0.13 -4.66
N TYR A 135 15.66 1.08 -4.05
CA TYR A 135 15.40 2.35 -4.71
C TYR A 135 16.73 3.10 -4.93
N GLN A 136 16.96 3.55 -6.16
CA GLN A 136 18.21 4.24 -6.52
C GLN A 136 18.33 5.62 -5.87
N LYS A 137 17.18 6.27 -5.62
CA LYS A 137 17.09 7.53 -4.88
C LYS A 137 16.05 7.41 -3.78
N ILE A 138 16.43 7.82 -2.57
CA ILE A 138 15.54 7.82 -1.41
C ILE A 138 15.63 9.21 -0.80
N ASN A 139 14.49 9.92 -0.78
CA ASN A 139 14.39 11.32 -0.39
C ASN A 139 13.56 11.48 0.90
N PRO A 140 14.10 11.10 2.07
CA PRO A 140 13.49 11.41 3.36
C PRO A 140 13.69 12.89 3.64
N LEU A 141 12.67 13.72 3.40
CA LEU A 141 12.85 15.17 3.40
C LEU A 141 13.33 15.71 4.75
N LYS A 142 12.91 15.10 5.87
CA LYS A 142 13.39 15.43 7.23
C LYS A 142 14.90 15.27 7.40
N VAL A 143 15.55 14.44 6.58
CA VAL A 143 17.01 14.24 6.58
C VAL A 143 17.69 15.17 5.57
N ILE A 144 17.09 15.38 4.40
CA ILE A 144 17.71 16.10 3.29
C ILE A 144 17.63 17.62 3.46
N LEU A 145 16.46 18.16 3.81
CA LEU A 145 16.25 19.62 3.82
C LEU A 145 16.88 20.29 5.05
N LYS A 146 17.21 19.53 6.11
CA LYS A 146 17.91 19.93 7.36
C LYS A 146 17.48 21.27 7.99
N GLN A 147 16.37 21.89 7.57
CA GLN A 147 15.96 23.24 7.96
C GLN A 147 14.43 23.37 8.18
N TYR A 148 14.10 24.14 9.23
CA TYR A 148 12.84 24.84 9.54
C TYR A 148 11.51 24.06 9.62
N SER A 149 11.45 22.97 10.37
CA SER A 149 10.17 22.54 10.93
C SER A 149 10.35 21.96 12.34
N LYS A 150 9.70 22.60 13.33
CA LYS A 150 9.54 22.03 14.69
C LYS A 150 8.68 20.76 14.68
N ARG A 151 7.88 20.56 13.63
CA ARG A 151 7.00 19.41 13.46
C ARG A 151 7.82 18.19 13.05
N PHE A 152 7.45 17.02 13.57
CA PHE A 152 8.16 15.77 13.29
C PHE A 152 8.09 15.38 11.80
N TRP A 153 6.97 15.66 11.15
CA TRP A 153 6.74 15.52 9.72
C TRP A 153 6.79 16.87 8.99
N TYR A 154 7.09 16.84 7.69
CA TYR A 154 6.89 17.98 6.80
C TYR A 154 5.47 18.05 6.26
N ASP A 155 4.96 19.26 6.11
CA ASP A 155 3.69 19.54 5.46
C ASP A 155 3.75 19.09 3.99
N ASP A 156 2.64 18.61 3.45
CA ASP A 156 2.58 17.97 2.13
C ASP A 156 2.95 18.94 1.00
N TYR A 157 2.74 20.25 1.17
CA TYR A 157 3.07 21.21 0.12
C TYR A 157 4.57 21.31 -0.14
N ILE A 158 5.39 21.04 0.88
CA ILE A 158 6.84 20.96 0.76
C ILE A 158 7.20 19.66 0.04
N THR A 159 6.53 18.56 0.38
CA THR A 159 6.74 17.24 -0.24
C THR A 159 6.37 17.26 -1.73
N TYR A 160 5.22 17.83 -2.10
CA TYR A 160 4.80 18.01 -3.49
C TYR A 160 5.75 18.91 -4.27
N ASP A 161 6.21 20.03 -3.70
CA ASP A 161 7.15 20.94 -4.38
C ASP A 161 8.48 20.25 -4.68
N PHE A 162 9.05 19.55 -3.69
CA PHE A 162 10.25 18.74 -3.90
C PHE A 162 10.02 17.65 -4.96
N PHE A 163 8.88 16.95 -4.89
CA PHE A 163 8.56 15.86 -5.81
C PHE A 163 8.42 16.33 -7.26
N LYS A 164 7.85 17.51 -7.49
CA LYS A 164 7.82 18.14 -8.83
C LYS A 164 9.23 18.34 -9.39
N GLY A 165 10.16 18.84 -8.55
CA GLY A 165 11.57 18.98 -8.91
C GLY A 165 12.24 17.64 -9.23
N GLU A 166 12.01 16.63 -8.38
CA GLU A 166 12.59 15.29 -8.56
C GLU A 166 12.07 14.60 -9.83
N VAL A 167 10.75 14.61 -10.09
CA VAL A 167 10.17 14.05 -11.33
C VAL A 167 10.69 14.78 -12.57
N THR A 168 10.84 16.11 -12.49
CA THR A 168 11.47 16.89 -13.58
C THR A 168 12.91 16.45 -13.83
N SER A 169 13.69 16.27 -12.76
CA SER A 169 15.07 15.78 -12.84
C SER A 169 15.15 14.38 -13.46
N LEU A 170 14.30 13.45 -13.03
CA LEU A 170 14.21 12.10 -13.57
C LEU A 170 13.86 12.10 -15.06
N SER A 171 12.91 12.94 -15.47
CA SER A 171 12.48 13.04 -16.87
C SER A 171 13.60 13.48 -17.82
N ASN A 172 14.58 14.25 -17.33
CA ASN A 172 15.72 14.73 -18.12
C ASN A 172 16.81 13.67 -18.34
N GLN A 173 16.75 12.52 -17.65
CA GLN A 173 17.75 11.45 -17.75
C GLN A 173 17.59 10.56 -18.99
N LYS A 174 16.56 10.79 -19.82
CA LYS A 174 16.27 10.02 -21.04
C LYS A 174 16.14 8.50 -20.82
N ARG A 175 15.80 8.10 -19.59
CA ARG A 175 15.45 6.74 -19.17
C ARG A 175 14.04 6.77 -18.58
N PRO A 176 13.27 5.68 -18.68
CA PRO A 176 11.99 5.63 -17.98
C PRO A 176 12.24 5.73 -16.47
N PHE A 177 11.30 6.30 -15.73
CA PHE A 177 11.43 6.41 -14.28
C PHE A 177 10.21 5.85 -13.55
N PHE A 178 10.45 5.42 -12.32
CA PHE A 178 9.44 5.12 -11.32
C PHE A 178 9.65 6.03 -10.12
N ALA A 179 8.68 6.90 -9.85
CA ALA A 179 8.71 7.84 -8.75
C ALA A 179 7.56 7.58 -7.78
N PHE A 180 7.87 7.34 -6.51
CA PHE A 180 6.91 7.18 -5.43
C PHE A 180 6.90 8.41 -4.53
N MET A 181 5.72 8.83 -4.09
CA MET A 181 5.53 9.84 -3.05
C MET A 181 4.47 9.41 -2.05
N SER A 182 4.61 9.80 -0.78
CA SER A 182 3.52 9.71 0.20
C SER A 182 3.25 11.03 0.93
N THR A 183 1.97 11.25 1.26
CA THR A 183 1.50 12.42 2.02
C THR A 183 1.35 12.11 3.52
N LEU A 184 1.16 13.11 4.37
CA LEU A 184 1.07 12.98 5.83
C LEU A 184 0.06 13.92 6.50
N ASP A 185 -0.40 15.00 5.86
CA ASP A 185 -1.18 16.04 6.55
C ASP A 185 -2.58 15.58 6.97
N THR A 186 -3.11 14.54 6.34
CA THR A 186 -4.40 13.92 6.68
C THR A 186 -4.32 12.90 7.82
N HIS A 187 -3.13 12.63 8.37
CA HIS A 187 -2.99 11.80 9.56
C HIS A 187 -3.73 12.45 10.73
N GLU A 188 -4.47 11.67 11.53
CA GLU A 188 -5.21 12.18 12.68
C GLU A 188 -4.33 12.99 13.65
N PRO A 189 -4.81 14.13 14.21
CA PRO A 189 -6.15 14.72 14.10
C PRO A 189 -6.34 15.65 12.89
N GLY A 190 -5.44 15.61 11.90
CA GLY A 190 -5.40 16.53 10.77
C GLY A 190 -4.44 17.68 11.00
N PHE A 191 -3.54 17.88 10.05
CA PHE A 191 -2.51 18.90 10.13
C PHE A 191 -2.71 19.95 9.05
N THR A 192 -3.01 21.17 9.48
CA THR A 192 -3.30 22.26 8.58
C THR A 192 -2.05 23.09 8.28
N CYS A 193 -1.98 23.61 7.07
CA CYS A 193 -0.96 24.54 6.63
C CYS A 193 -1.62 25.78 5.99
N LYS A 194 -0.82 26.75 5.58
CA LYS A 194 -1.29 28.00 4.95
C LYS A 194 -2.12 27.82 3.66
N LEU A 195 -2.11 26.63 3.05
CA LEU A 195 -2.88 26.31 1.84
C LEU A 195 -4.23 25.63 2.17
N CYS A 196 -4.47 25.29 3.43
CA CYS A 196 -5.72 24.68 3.86
C CYS A 196 -6.86 25.69 3.79
N PRO A 197 -8.03 25.32 3.25
CA PRO A 197 -9.23 26.14 3.36
C PRO A 197 -9.60 26.43 4.83
N GLU A 198 -10.33 27.51 5.05
CA GLU A 198 -10.92 27.82 6.35
C GLU A 198 -11.94 26.76 6.79
N GLY A 199 -12.08 26.58 8.11
CA GLY A 199 -13.04 25.68 8.71
C GLY A 199 -12.74 25.41 10.19
N ASP A 200 -13.67 24.71 10.86
CA ASP A 200 -13.57 24.44 12.31
C ASP A 200 -13.05 23.03 12.64
N ASN A 201 -12.94 22.16 11.64
CA ASN A 201 -12.44 20.79 11.79
C ASN A 201 -11.12 20.64 11.02
N ASP A 202 -10.00 20.52 11.74
CA ASP A 202 -8.66 20.49 11.16
C ASP A 202 -8.43 19.27 10.25
N LEU A 203 -8.97 18.10 10.57
CA LEU A 203 -8.93 16.94 9.68
C LEU A 203 -9.63 17.23 8.35
N PHE A 204 -10.84 17.77 8.37
CA PHE A 204 -11.57 18.07 7.14
C PHE A 204 -10.92 19.18 6.33
N ARG A 205 -10.26 20.14 6.99
CA ARG A 205 -9.42 21.14 6.31
C ARG A 205 -8.20 20.51 5.65
N ALA A 206 -7.51 19.60 6.35
CA ALA A 206 -6.38 18.87 5.81
C ALA A 206 -6.78 17.98 4.62
N VAL A 207 -7.91 17.29 4.69
CA VAL A 207 -8.47 16.48 3.58
C VAL A 207 -8.78 17.34 2.36
N LYS A 208 -9.47 18.48 2.53
CA LYS A 208 -9.70 19.43 1.44
C LYS A 208 -8.39 20.00 0.88
N CYS A 209 -7.39 20.20 1.73
CA CYS A 209 -6.08 20.64 1.29
C CYS A 209 -5.37 19.56 0.46
N ALA A 210 -5.45 18.29 0.87
CA ALA A 210 -4.90 17.17 0.10
C ALA A 210 -5.52 17.07 -1.30
N ASP A 211 -6.84 17.29 -1.43
CA ASP A 211 -7.54 17.38 -2.73
C ASP A 211 -6.97 18.51 -3.60
N ASN A 212 -6.87 19.72 -3.05
CA ASN A 212 -6.32 20.89 -3.76
C ASN A 212 -4.85 20.70 -4.16
N GLN A 213 -4.05 20.07 -3.30
CA GLN A 213 -2.63 19.83 -3.58
C GLN A 213 -2.44 18.76 -4.66
N LEU A 214 -3.23 17.67 -4.62
CA LEU A 214 -3.25 16.69 -5.70
C LEU A 214 -3.68 17.34 -7.02
N LYS A 215 -4.71 18.19 -7.00
CA LYS A 215 -5.11 19.01 -8.16
C LYS A 215 -3.94 19.81 -8.71
N ASN A 216 -3.25 20.56 -7.86
CA ASN A 216 -2.11 21.36 -8.26
C ASN A 216 -0.94 20.52 -8.80
N PHE A 217 -0.79 19.26 -8.37
CA PHE A 217 0.19 18.34 -8.93
C PHE A 217 -0.23 17.80 -10.30
N VAL A 218 -1.47 17.33 -10.43
CA VAL A 218 -1.97 16.74 -11.68
C VAL A 218 -2.09 17.80 -12.78
N GLU A 219 -2.62 19.00 -12.49
CA GLU A 219 -2.69 20.10 -13.45
C GLU A 219 -1.29 20.61 -13.86
N TRP A 220 -0.34 20.66 -12.93
CA TRP A 220 1.05 20.94 -13.27
C TRP A 220 1.64 19.84 -14.17
N SER A 221 1.35 18.57 -13.86
CA SER A 221 1.83 17.41 -14.60
C SER A 221 1.35 17.44 -16.04
N LYS A 222 0.08 17.80 -16.30
CA LYS A 222 -0.48 17.96 -17.66
C LYS A 222 0.32 18.90 -18.57
N ASN A 223 1.06 19.84 -18.00
CA ASN A 223 1.91 20.79 -18.73
C ASN A 223 3.34 20.29 -18.96
N GLN A 224 3.69 19.08 -18.50
CA GLN A 224 5.03 18.52 -18.62
C GLN A 224 5.17 17.61 -19.85
N PRO A 225 6.34 17.61 -20.52
CA PRO A 225 6.55 16.81 -21.73
C PRO A 225 6.43 15.30 -21.49
N TRP A 226 6.63 14.83 -20.25
CA TRP A 226 6.56 13.42 -19.89
C TRP A 226 5.14 12.92 -19.58
N TYR A 227 4.14 13.80 -19.45
CA TYR A 227 2.79 13.43 -18.93
C TYR A 227 2.09 12.34 -19.74
N ASN A 228 2.04 12.51 -21.06
CA ASN A 228 1.36 11.57 -21.95
C ASN A 228 2.00 10.17 -21.95
N ASP A 229 3.29 10.09 -21.62
CA ASP A 229 4.06 8.84 -21.53
C ASP A 229 4.17 8.33 -20.09
N THR A 230 3.33 8.82 -19.18
CA THR A 230 3.35 8.47 -17.75
C THR A 230 2.02 7.89 -17.31
N VAL A 231 2.05 6.86 -16.46
CA VAL A 231 0.89 6.38 -15.70
C VAL A 231 1.04 6.88 -14.27
N ILE A 232 -0.03 7.46 -13.72
CA ILE A 232 -0.05 7.92 -12.32
C ILE A 232 -1.09 7.10 -11.56
N LEU A 233 -0.64 6.32 -10.57
CA LEU A 233 -1.51 5.68 -9.60
C LEU A 233 -1.60 6.56 -8.35
N VAL A 234 -2.80 6.91 -7.94
CA VAL A 234 -3.06 7.57 -6.66
C VAL A 234 -3.94 6.66 -5.82
N PHE A 235 -3.56 6.38 -4.58
CA PHE A 235 -4.35 5.54 -3.69
C PHE A 235 -4.28 5.99 -2.23
N GLY A 236 -5.33 5.71 -1.46
CA GLY A 236 -5.35 5.87 -0.01
C GLY A 236 -4.77 4.64 0.69
N ASP A 237 -3.89 4.83 1.66
CA ASP A 237 -3.21 3.73 2.35
C ASP A 237 -4.14 2.92 3.27
N HIS A 238 -4.86 3.59 4.16
CA HIS A 238 -5.78 2.98 5.12
C HIS A 238 -6.95 3.89 5.46
N PHE A 239 -7.87 3.36 6.26
CA PHE A 239 -8.98 4.12 6.81
C PHE A 239 -8.48 5.19 7.79
N SER A 240 -9.13 6.35 7.78
CA SER A 240 -8.92 7.36 8.81
C SER A 240 -9.18 6.78 10.20
N ARG A 241 -8.27 7.00 11.15
CA ARG A 241 -8.47 6.54 12.53
C ARG A 241 -9.16 7.59 13.40
N ASP A 242 -9.58 8.71 12.82
CA ASP A 242 -10.31 9.74 13.53
C ASP A 242 -11.71 9.23 13.97
N ASN A 243 -12.04 9.52 15.23
CA ASN A 243 -13.28 9.06 15.86
C ASN A 243 -14.53 9.65 15.19
N GLN A 244 -14.48 10.87 14.67
CA GLN A 244 -15.63 11.50 14.01
C GLN A 244 -15.91 10.81 12.68
N VAL A 245 -14.85 10.48 11.92
CA VAL A 245 -14.96 9.75 10.65
C VAL A 245 -15.51 8.34 10.89
N TYR A 246 -14.97 7.63 11.89
CA TYR A 246 -15.46 6.31 12.28
C TYR A 246 -16.93 6.34 12.71
N THR A 247 -17.30 7.26 13.60
CA THR A 247 -18.68 7.40 14.11
C THR A 247 -19.65 7.76 13.00
N LEU A 248 -19.25 8.63 12.07
CA LEU A 248 -20.06 8.97 10.90
C LEU A 248 -20.34 7.74 10.03
N ALA A 249 -19.30 6.96 9.71
CA ALA A 249 -19.47 5.75 8.92
C ALA A 249 -20.40 4.74 9.61
N LEU A 250 -20.20 4.51 10.91
CA LEU A 250 -21.06 3.64 11.71
C LEU A 250 -22.53 4.11 11.73
N SER A 251 -22.76 5.40 11.96
CA SER A 251 -24.11 5.98 12.04
C SER A 251 -24.93 5.80 10.76
N LYS A 252 -24.24 5.58 9.63
CA LYS A 252 -24.84 5.39 8.31
C LYS A 252 -24.79 3.94 7.83
N ASN A 253 -24.29 3.01 8.65
CA ASN A 253 -23.99 1.64 8.26
C ASN A 253 -23.15 1.59 6.96
N TYR A 254 -22.15 2.47 6.88
CA TYR A 254 -21.34 2.65 5.68
C TYR A 254 -20.13 1.73 5.68
N GLU A 255 -19.96 1.03 4.55
CA GLU A 255 -18.81 0.18 4.31
C GLU A 255 -17.63 1.02 3.81
N ARG A 256 -16.63 1.19 4.67
CA ARG A 256 -15.44 2.01 4.38
C ARG A 256 -14.51 1.32 3.39
N THR A 257 -13.95 2.11 2.49
CA THR A 257 -12.88 1.74 1.56
C THR A 257 -11.86 2.88 1.46
N THR A 258 -10.74 2.67 0.77
CA THR A 258 -9.77 3.74 0.49
C THR A 258 -9.76 4.12 -0.99
N TYR A 259 -9.43 5.38 -1.24
CA TYR A 259 -9.44 5.96 -2.58
C TYR A 259 -8.45 5.24 -3.53
N ASN A 260 -8.76 5.18 -4.83
CA ASN A 260 -7.85 4.70 -5.86
C ASN A 260 -8.17 5.34 -7.21
N ILE A 261 -7.17 5.63 -8.03
CA ILE A 261 -7.34 6.05 -9.41
C ILE A 261 -6.06 5.79 -10.20
N PHE A 262 -6.20 5.29 -11.42
CA PHE A 262 -5.14 5.21 -12.42
C PHE A 262 -5.39 6.30 -13.46
N ILE A 263 -4.48 7.27 -13.55
CA ILE A 263 -4.50 8.37 -14.52
C ILE A 263 -3.61 7.99 -15.70
N ASN A 264 -4.10 8.28 -16.92
CA ASN A 264 -3.45 7.94 -18.19
C ASN A 264 -3.07 6.46 -18.37
N PRO A 265 -3.87 5.45 -17.96
CA PRO A 265 -3.51 4.06 -18.20
C PRO A 265 -3.36 3.78 -19.70
N SER A 266 -2.37 2.97 -20.09
CA SER A 266 -2.14 2.56 -21.49
C SER A 266 -3.11 1.49 -21.99
N VAL A 267 -3.82 0.85 -21.07
CA VAL A 267 -4.78 -0.22 -21.33
C VAL A 267 -6.10 0.13 -20.65
N LYS A 268 -7.22 -0.31 -21.23
CA LYS A 268 -8.53 -0.16 -20.62
C LYS A 268 -8.84 -1.40 -19.78
N PRO A 269 -9.39 -1.25 -18.56
CA PRO A 269 -9.81 -2.39 -17.77
C PRO A 269 -11.04 -3.04 -18.39
N GLU A 270 -11.14 -4.37 -18.29
CA GLU A 270 -12.33 -5.12 -18.69
C GLU A 270 -13.54 -4.83 -17.79
N LYS A 271 -13.28 -4.60 -16.48
CA LYS A 271 -14.31 -4.31 -15.48
C LYS A 271 -13.76 -3.42 -14.35
N THR A 272 -14.44 -2.32 -14.06
CA THR A 272 -14.10 -1.38 -12.97
C THR A 272 -15.05 -1.40 -11.79
N PHE A 273 -16.26 -1.94 -11.94
CA PHE A 273 -17.29 -1.99 -10.90
C PHE A 273 -17.44 -3.38 -10.30
N GLU A 274 -17.99 -3.46 -9.09
CA GLU A 274 -18.09 -4.71 -8.32
C GLU A 274 -16.75 -5.47 -8.31
N ARG A 275 -15.67 -4.71 -8.08
CA ARG A 275 -14.32 -5.21 -7.93
C ARG A 275 -13.92 -5.09 -6.47
N VAL A 276 -13.58 -6.20 -5.83
CA VAL A 276 -13.13 -6.23 -4.44
C VAL A 276 -11.64 -6.53 -4.43
N PHE A 277 -10.84 -5.59 -3.96
CA PHE A 277 -9.39 -5.68 -4.07
C PHE A 277 -8.70 -5.01 -2.89
N THR A 278 -7.40 -5.25 -2.79
CA THR A 278 -6.54 -4.88 -1.66
C THR A 278 -5.27 -4.18 -2.17
N PRO A 279 -4.45 -3.60 -1.27
CA PRO A 279 -3.17 -3.02 -1.67
C PRO A 279 -2.30 -3.99 -2.49
N TYR A 280 -2.37 -5.29 -2.22
CA TYR A 280 -1.56 -6.29 -2.93
C TYR A 280 -1.83 -6.35 -4.44
N ASP A 281 -3.05 -5.99 -4.86
CA ASP A 281 -3.46 -5.99 -6.27
C ASP A 281 -2.89 -4.76 -7.03
N LEU A 282 -2.38 -3.74 -6.34
CA LEU A 282 -1.90 -2.50 -6.98
C LEU A 282 -0.59 -2.67 -7.76
N MET A 283 0.35 -3.49 -7.27
CA MET A 283 1.62 -3.73 -7.95
C MET A 283 1.44 -4.32 -9.35
N PRO A 284 0.73 -5.46 -9.56
CA PRO A 284 0.49 -5.96 -10.91
C PRO A 284 -0.38 -5.00 -11.73
N SER A 285 -1.29 -4.26 -11.11
CA SER A 285 -2.18 -3.33 -11.81
C SER A 285 -1.46 -2.10 -12.37
N VAL A 286 -0.51 -1.51 -11.63
CA VAL A 286 0.23 -0.34 -12.12
C VAL A 286 1.20 -0.71 -13.25
N LEU A 287 1.79 -1.91 -13.18
CA LEU A 287 2.60 -2.47 -14.26
C LEU A 287 1.75 -2.70 -15.53
N ALA A 288 0.57 -3.31 -15.38
CA ALA A 288 -0.36 -3.52 -16.50
C ALA A 288 -0.85 -2.19 -17.08
N ALA A 289 -1.21 -1.23 -16.23
CA ALA A 289 -1.57 0.13 -16.64
C ALA A 289 -0.44 0.80 -17.45
N ALA A 290 0.83 0.55 -17.12
CA ALA A 290 2.00 1.01 -17.88
C ALA A 290 2.28 0.22 -19.18
N GLY A 291 1.47 -0.78 -19.50
CA GLY A 291 1.56 -1.60 -20.72
C GLY A 291 2.48 -2.82 -20.58
N ILE A 292 2.86 -3.16 -19.35
CA ILE A 292 3.72 -4.31 -19.06
C ILE A 292 2.85 -5.55 -18.93
N LYS A 293 3.12 -6.56 -19.76
CA LYS A 293 2.44 -7.86 -19.71
C LYS A 293 2.98 -8.69 -18.55
N ILE A 294 2.08 -9.16 -17.70
CA ILE A 294 2.38 -10.02 -16.56
C ILE A 294 1.89 -11.43 -16.89
N LYS A 295 2.75 -12.43 -16.73
CA LYS A 295 2.36 -13.83 -17.00
C LYS A 295 1.23 -14.24 -16.06
N GLY A 296 0.07 -14.56 -16.62
CA GLY A 296 -1.10 -14.99 -15.86
C GLY A 296 -1.76 -13.88 -15.04
N ASP A 297 -1.44 -12.60 -15.29
CA ASP A 297 -2.05 -11.44 -14.64
C ASP A 297 -1.94 -11.43 -13.10
N LYS A 298 -0.89 -12.06 -12.57
CA LYS A 298 -0.62 -12.17 -11.14
C LYS A 298 0.85 -11.94 -10.83
N LEU A 299 1.13 -11.22 -9.74
CA LEU A 299 2.48 -11.00 -9.23
C LEU A 299 2.41 -10.83 -7.70
N GLY A 300 3.24 -11.57 -6.96
CA GLY A 300 3.02 -11.78 -5.53
C GLY A 300 1.71 -12.53 -5.28
N ILE A 301 0.91 -12.05 -4.32
CA ILE A 301 -0.48 -12.48 -4.11
C ILE A 301 -1.50 -11.51 -4.73
N GLY A 302 -1.02 -10.52 -5.50
CA GLY A 302 -1.86 -9.55 -6.19
C GLY A 302 -2.35 -10.05 -7.55
N VAL A 303 -3.54 -9.59 -7.95
CA VAL A 303 -4.11 -9.79 -9.29
C VAL A 303 -4.19 -8.47 -10.03
N ASN A 304 -3.84 -8.46 -11.31
CA ASN A 304 -3.98 -7.30 -12.18
C ASN A 304 -5.46 -6.92 -12.35
N LEU A 305 -5.84 -5.74 -11.84
CA LEU A 305 -7.20 -5.22 -11.91
C LEU A 305 -7.65 -4.87 -13.34
N PHE A 306 -6.73 -4.66 -14.29
CA PHE A 306 -7.09 -4.44 -15.68
C PHE A 306 -7.49 -5.72 -16.41
N SER A 307 -7.21 -6.89 -15.83
CA SER A 307 -7.65 -8.18 -16.37
C SER A 307 -9.09 -8.52 -15.97
N ASN A 308 -9.64 -9.58 -16.56
CA ASN A 308 -10.92 -10.18 -16.16
C ASN A 308 -10.79 -11.23 -15.05
N ILE A 309 -9.59 -11.42 -14.49
CA ILE A 309 -9.34 -12.42 -13.44
C ILE A 309 -9.86 -11.88 -12.11
N SER A 310 -10.60 -12.73 -11.40
CA SER A 310 -11.02 -12.41 -10.04
C SER A 310 -9.82 -12.25 -9.11
N THR A 311 -9.83 -11.22 -8.28
CA THR A 311 -8.84 -11.07 -7.21
C THR A 311 -8.97 -12.21 -6.20
N HIS A 312 -7.94 -12.39 -5.37
CA HIS A 312 -8.02 -13.37 -4.29
C HIS A 312 -9.13 -13.03 -3.28
N PHE A 313 -9.41 -11.75 -3.03
CA PHE A 313 -10.53 -11.35 -2.18
C PHE A 313 -11.87 -11.71 -2.84
N GLU A 314 -12.06 -11.41 -4.12
CA GLU A 314 -13.29 -11.76 -4.85
C GLU A 314 -13.56 -13.27 -4.84
N ALA A 315 -12.51 -14.07 -5.02
CA ALA A 315 -12.63 -15.53 -5.10
C ALA A 315 -12.82 -16.20 -3.74
N TYR A 316 -12.16 -15.72 -2.68
CA TYR A 316 -12.03 -16.43 -1.40
C TYR A 316 -12.46 -15.61 -0.17
N GLN A 317 -12.94 -14.37 -0.32
CA GLN A 317 -13.63 -13.59 0.72
C GLN A 317 -13.05 -13.72 2.14
N GLU A 318 -13.78 -14.35 3.07
CA GLU A 318 -13.35 -14.52 4.47
C GLU A 318 -12.15 -15.46 4.62
N GLU A 319 -12.05 -16.51 3.81
CA GLU A 319 -10.88 -17.40 3.81
C GLU A 319 -9.61 -16.64 3.45
N TYR A 320 -9.70 -15.69 2.53
CA TYR A 320 -8.57 -14.81 2.20
C TYR A 320 -8.15 -13.95 3.40
N LEU A 321 -9.10 -13.37 4.12
CA LEU A 321 -8.82 -12.58 5.33
C LEU A 321 -8.17 -13.43 6.43
N LYS A 322 -8.69 -14.65 6.66
CA LYS A 322 -8.13 -15.59 7.65
C LYS A 322 -6.69 -15.98 7.32
N SER A 323 -6.38 -16.18 6.04
CA SER A 323 -5.03 -16.57 5.59
C SER A 323 -3.94 -15.57 5.96
N MET A 324 -4.26 -14.30 6.18
CA MET A 324 -3.30 -13.28 6.63
C MET A 324 -2.80 -13.55 8.06
N GLY A 325 -3.68 -14.06 8.93
CA GLY A 325 -3.31 -14.49 10.29
C GLY A 325 -2.38 -15.69 10.26
N ASP A 326 -2.74 -16.70 9.46
CA ASP A 326 -1.94 -17.93 9.29
C ASP A 326 -0.55 -17.61 8.72
N THR A 327 -0.48 -16.68 7.76
CA THR A 327 0.80 -16.23 7.16
C THR A 327 1.70 -15.57 8.21
N ASN A 328 1.14 -14.74 9.09
CA ASN A 328 1.90 -14.12 10.16
C ASN A 328 2.41 -15.15 11.16
N TYR A 329 1.56 -16.10 11.56
CA TYR A 329 1.94 -17.19 12.46
C TYR A 329 3.06 -18.06 11.87
N TRP A 330 2.93 -18.47 10.61
CA TRP A 330 3.95 -19.23 9.90
C TRP A 330 5.27 -18.45 9.81
N TYR A 331 5.23 -17.17 9.47
CA TYR A 331 6.43 -16.35 9.40
C TYR A 331 7.13 -16.21 10.76
N ASP A 332 6.37 -15.95 11.82
CA ASP A 332 6.94 -15.84 13.17
C ASP A 332 7.57 -17.15 13.64
N THR A 333 6.92 -18.28 13.40
CA THR A 333 7.36 -19.59 13.92
C THR A 333 8.40 -20.29 13.04
N VAL A 334 8.25 -20.23 11.72
CA VAL A 334 9.11 -20.96 10.76
C VAL A 334 10.26 -20.10 10.27
N ILE A 335 10.02 -18.83 9.94
CA ILE A 335 11.08 -17.96 9.42
C ILE A 335 11.86 -17.32 10.55
N LEU A 336 11.18 -16.71 11.53
CA LEU A 336 11.83 -16.05 12.65
C LEU A 336 12.16 -16.97 13.82
N HIS A 337 11.77 -18.25 13.77
CA HIS A 337 12.01 -19.24 14.82
C HIS A 337 11.53 -18.79 16.21
N LYS A 338 10.46 -17.97 16.26
CA LYS A 338 9.85 -17.58 17.53
C LYS A 338 9.09 -18.77 18.12
N PRO A 339 9.04 -18.92 19.45
CA PRO A 339 8.21 -19.94 20.08
C PRO A 339 6.74 -19.78 19.67
N ALA A 340 6.07 -20.89 19.34
CA ALA A 340 4.62 -20.89 19.21
C ALA A 340 4.01 -20.53 20.57
N ILE A 341 3.26 -19.43 20.62
CA ILE A 341 2.53 -19.05 21.83
C ILE A 341 1.21 -19.82 21.80
N CYS A 342 1.06 -20.74 22.76
CA CYS A 342 -0.16 -21.51 22.94
C CYS A 342 -1.17 -20.62 23.65
N ASP A 343 -2.02 -19.93 22.90
CA ASP A 343 -3.25 -19.35 23.45
C ASP A 343 -4.44 -20.23 23.05
N GLY A 344 -5.55 -20.16 23.78
CA GLY A 344 -6.68 -21.10 23.68
C GLY A 344 -7.37 -21.22 22.31
N TYR A 345 -6.86 -20.54 21.27
CA TYR A 345 -7.30 -20.63 19.87
C TYR A 345 -6.34 -21.45 18.99
N ILE A 346 -5.12 -21.73 19.46
CA ILE A 346 -4.11 -22.53 18.77
C ILE A 346 -3.73 -23.71 19.68
N PRO A 347 -4.27 -24.92 19.44
CA PRO A 347 -3.87 -26.09 20.22
C PRO A 347 -2.42 -26.44 19.87
N CYS A 348 -1.49 -26.04 20.73
CA CYS A 348 -0.19 -26.68 20.77
C CYS A 348 -0.38 -28.10 21.28
N ILE A 349 0.19 -29.08 20.57
CA ILE A 349 0.49 -30.36 21.20
C ILE A 349 1.60 -30.06 22.21
N ASN A 350 1.23 -29.85 23.47
CA ASN A 350 2.19 -29.82 24.55
C ASN A 350 2.66 -31.25 24.77
N ILE A 351 3.85 -31.60 24.27
CA ILE A 351 4.53 -32.84 24.67
C ILE A 351 5.14 -32.57 26.05
N ASP A 352 4.29 -32.39 27.06
CA ASP A 352 4.73 -32.47 28.44
C ASP A 352 5.18 -33.93 28.66
N ARG A 353 6.49 -34.14 28.57
CA ARG A 353 7.20 -35.40 28.82
C ARG A 353 6.46 -36.64 28.32
N SER A 354 6.59 -36.94 27.03
CA SER A 354 6.62 -38.36 26.67
C SER A 354 7.97 -38.90 27.15
N GLU A 355 7.98 -39.53 28.33
CA GLU A 355 9.01 -40.54 28.59
C GLU A 355 8.79 -41.62 27.53
N LEU A 356 9.51 -41.51 26.42
CA LEU A 356 9.63 -42.58 25.45
C LEU A 356 10.39 -43.71 26.13
N TYR A 357 9.67 -44.56 26.87
CA TYR A 357 10.16 -45.85 27.32
C TYR A 357 10.36 -46.74 26.09
N THR A 358 11.45 -46.50 25.39
CA THR A 358 11.93 -47.39 24.34
C THR A 358 12.66 -48.52 25.04
N ASN A 359 11.94 -49.59 25.39
CA ASN A 359 12.57 -50.82 25.87
C ASN A 359 13.18 -51.55 24.69
N TYR A 360 14.51 -51.51 24.57
CA TYR A 360 15.23 -52.45 23.73
C TYR A 360 15.19 -53.83 24.39
N THR A 361 14.70 -54.85 23.69
CA THR A 361 14.85 -56.25 24.10
C THR A 361 16.33 -56.62 24.08
N GLU A 362 16.92 -56.83 25.27
CA GLU A 362 18.24 -57.45 25.39
C GLU A 362 18.15 -58.92 24.99
N PHE A 363 18.87 -59.32 23.94
CA PHE A 363 19.13 -60.72 23.63
C PHE A 363 20.12 -61.29 24.65
N ASN A 364 19.61 -62.01 25.65
CA ASN A 364 20.43 -62.78 26.58
C ASN A 364 21.02 -64.02 25.86
N ASN A 365 22.25 -63.89 25.36
CA ASN A 365 23.09 -65.05 25.04
C ASN A 365 23.57 -65.70 26.34
N THR A 366 22.74 -66.60 26.89
CA THR A 366 23.20 -67.54 27.91
C THR A 366 23.91 -68.71 27.22
N LYS A 367 25.13 -68.93 27.69
CA LYS A 367 26.14 -69.88 27.24
C LYS A 367 25.57 -71.31 27.08
N MET A 368 25.93 -71.95 25.97
CA MET A 368 26.10 -73.41 25.92
C MET A 368 27.21 -73.78 26.89
N ASP A 369 26.86 -74.47 27.96
CA ASP A 369 27.82 -75.19 28.79
C ASP A 369 28.44 -76.33 27.97
N ARG A 370 29.77 -76.41 28.01
CA ARG A 370 30.52 -77.64 27.75
C ARG A 370 30.86 -78.21 29.12
N ASP A 371 30.34 -79.40 29.39
CA ASP A 371 31.10 -80.58 29.83
C ASP A 371 30.25 -81.84 29.60
#